data_AF-A1SV60-F1
#
_entry.id   AF-A1SV60-F1
#
_cell.length_a   1.000
_cell.length_b   1.000
_cell.length_c   1.000
_cell.angle_alpha   90.00
_cell.angle_beta   90.00
_cell.angle_gamma   90.00
#
_symmetry.space_group_name_H-M   'P 1'
#
loop_
_entity.id
_entity.type
_entity.pdbx_description
1 polymer ?
#
loop_
_entity_poly.entity_id
_entity_poly.type
_entity_poly.pdbx_seq_one_letter_code
_entity_poly.pdbx_strand_id
1 'polypeptide(L)'
;MKLYGGIDLHSNNSVFSIKDKTGDVIARRKLPNDIKQILLFLSPFKLQLAGLVVESTFNWYWLVDGLNDANYQVHLANTTAIQQYSGLKYADDNSAR
;
A
#
# COMPACT_ATOMS: atom_id res chain seq x y z
N MET A 1 -13.79 9.75 3.99
CA MET A 1 -13.58 8.30 4.26
C MET A 1 -12.10 8.08 4.57
N LYS A 2 -11.75 7.06 5.37
CA LYS A 2 -10.35 6.67 5.57
C LYS A 2 -9.95 5.72 4.44
N LEU A 3 -8.83 6.02 3.78
CA LEU A 3 -8.22 5.22 2.75
C LEU A 3 -6.90 4.64 3.27
N TYR A 4 -6.57 3.44 2.79
CA TYR A 4 -5.36 2.72 3.12
C TYR A 4 -4.59 2.48 1.83
N GLY A 5 -3.33 2.91 1.79
CA GLY A 5 -2.46 2.65 0.65
C GLY A 5 -1.55 1.45 0.92
N GLY A 6 -1.43 0.55 -0.03
CA GLY A 6 -0.40 -0.48 -0.08
C GLY A 6 0.58 -0.17 -1.20
N ILE A 7 1.88 -0.34 -0.94
CA ILE A 7 2.95 -0.15 -1.89
C ILE A 7 3.75 -1.44 -1.95
N ASP A 8 3.76 -2.07 -3.11
CA ASP A 8 4.59 -3.23 -3.40
C ASP A 8 5.80 -2.75 -4.19
N LEU A 9 6.97 -2.76 -3.54
CA LEU A 9 8.20 -2.20 -4.07
C LEU A 9 9.04 -3.31 -4.74
N HIS A 10 9.28 -3.16 -6.04
CA HIS A 10 10.21 -3.97 -6.81
C HIS A 10 11.44 -3.17 -7.25
N SER A 11 12.44 -3.87 -7.80
CA SER A 11 13.73 -3.29 -8.19
C SER A 11 13.63 -2.11 -9.17
N ASN A 12 12.67 -2.13 -10.09
CA ASN A 12 12.54 -1.12 -11.15
C ASN A 12 11.19 -0.37 -11.16
N ASN A 13 10.23 -0.80 -10.35
CA ASN A 13 8.91 -0.21 -10.30
C ASN A 13 8.25 -0.48 -8.94
N SER A 14 7.24 0.32 -8.63
CA SER A 14 6.44 0.20 -7.42
C SER A 14 4.97 0.16 -7.81
N VAL A 15 4.22 -0.77 -7.22
CA VAL A 15 2.78 -0.92 -7.44
C VAL A 15 2.04 -0.32 -6.25
N PHE A 16 1.25 0.72 -6.51
CA PHE A 16 0.43 1.39 -5.52
C PHE A 16 -1.01 0.90 -5.61
N SER A 17 -1.61 0.61 -4.46
CA SER A 17 -3.01 0.20 -4.35
C SER A 17 -3.65 0.97 -3.20
N ILE A 18 -4.59 1.85 -3.51
CA ILE A 18 -5.42 2.57 -2.54
C ILE A 18 -6.72 1.81 -2.37
N LYS A 19 -7.01 1.42 -1.14
CA LYS A 19 -8.24 0.74 -0.75
C LYS A 19 -8.99 1.58 0.28
N ASP A 20 -10.29 1.44 0.34
CA ASP A 20 -11.05 1.99 1.46
C ASP A 20 -11.13 0.99 2.64
N LYS A 21 -11.95 1.32 3.63
CA LYS A 21 -12.19 0.47 4.80
C LYS A 21 -13.03 -0.78 4.51
N THR A 22 -13.78 -0.84 3.41
CA THR A 22 -14.56 -2.03 3.01
C THR A 22 -13.73 -3.01 2.20
N GLY A 23 -12.52 -2.58 1.79
CA GLY A 23 -11.56 -3.40 1.04
C GLY A 23 -11.63 -3.17 -0.47
N ASP A 24 -12.48 -2.24 -0.90
CA ASP A 24 -12.65 -1.89 -2.30
C ASP A 24 -11.44 -1.10 -2.81
N VAL A 25 -10.96 -1.45 -3.99
CA VAL A 25 -9.81 -0.79 -4.62
C VAL A 25 -10.28 0.49 -5.28
N ILE A 26 -9.96 1.62 -4.65
CA ILE A 26 -10.29 2.96 -5.16
C ILE A 26 -9.36 3.36 -6.30
N ALA A 27 -8.07 3.04 -6.17
CA ALA A 27 -7.09 3.34 -7.20
C ALA A 27 -5.96 2.32 -7.16
N ARG A 28 -5.51 1.85 -8.33
CA ARG A 28 -4.32 1.02 -8.45
C ARG A 28 -3.48 1.52 -9.60
N ARG A 29 -2.19 1.74 -9.36
CA ARG A 29 -1.27 2.23 -10.39
C ARG A 29 0.12 1.66 -10.19
N LYS A 30 0.71 1.19 -11.29
CA LYS A 30 2.13 0.85 -11.37
C LYS A 30 2.90 2.10 -11.76
N LEU A 31 3.89 2.47 -10.97
CA LEU A 31 4.74 3.64 -11.19
C LEU A 31 6.21 3.22 -11.25
N PRO A 32 7.06 3.92 -12.01
CA PRO A 32 8.50 3.76 -11.86
C PRO A 32 8.93 4.16 -10.44
N ASN A 33 10.14 3.75 -10.04
CA ASN A 33 10.74 4.14 -8.76
C ASN A 33 11.18 5.62 -8.77
N ASP A 34 10.22 6.53 -9.00
CA ASP A 34 10.38 7.97 -9.06
C ASP A 34 9.47 8.63 -8.02
N ILE A 35 10.07 9.21 -6.99
CA ILE A 35 9.34 9.77 -5.86
C ILE A 35 8.37 10.88 -6.29
N LYS A 36 8.71 11.69 -7.31
CA LYS A 36 7.86 12.80 -7.75
C LYS A 36 6.57 12.28 -8.35
N GLN A 37 6.64 11.24 -9.19
CA GLN A 37 5.44 10.60 -9.75
C GLN A 37 4.60 9.93 -8.68
N ILE A 38 5.23 9.31 -7.70
CA ILE A 38 4.58 8.67 -6.55
C ILE A 38 3.79 9.70 -5.75
N LEU A 39 4.42 10.82 -5.38
CA LEU A 39 3.77 11.90 -4.64
C LEU A 39 2.63 12.53 -5.44
N LEU A 40 2.79 12.71 -6.76
CA LEU A 40 1.73 13.22 -7.62
C LEU A 40 0.51 12.29 -7.63
N PHE A 41 0.72 10.98 -7.67
CA PHE A 41 -0.36 9.99 -7.60
C PHE A 41 -1.05 9.97 -6.24
N LEU A 42 -0.30 10.14 -5.14
CA LEU A 42 -0.82 10.12 -3.77
C LEU A 42 -1.44 11.46 -3.33
N SER A 43 -1.09 12.56 -3.98
CA SER A 43 -1.58 13.91 -3.69
C SER A 43 -3.11 14.02 -3.54
N PRO A 44 -3.94 13.53 -4.50
CA PRO A 44 -5.41 13.62 -4.37
C PRO A 44 -5.97 12.82 -3.18
N PHE A 45 -5.24 11.82 -2.69
CA PHE A 45 -5.67 10.97 -1.59
C PHE A 45 -5.08 11.40 -0.24
N LYS A 46 -4.14 12.35 -0.20
CA LYS A 46 -3.36 12.71 0.99
C LYS A 46 -4.21 13.00 2.24
N LEU A 47 -5.30 13.76 2.09
CA LEU A 47 -6.20 14.11 3.20
C LEU A 47 -7.04 12.92 3.70
N GLN A 48 -7.25 11.92 2.84
CA GLN A 48 -8.08 10.75 3.14
C GLN A 48 -7.25 9.54 3.55
N LEU A 49 -5.95 9.55 3.21
CA LEU A 49 -5.02 8.48 3.51
C LEU A 49 -4.76 8.42 5.01
N ALA A 50 -5.18 7.32 5.64
CA ALA A 50 -4.89 7.05 7.05
C ALA A 50 -3.46 6.52 7.23
N GLY A 51 -2.92 5.83 6.22
CA GLY A 51 -1.55 5.32 6.24
C GLY A 51 -1.19 4.59 4.95
N LEU A 52 0.11 4.46 4.72
CA LEU A 52 0.72 3.70 3.64
C LEU A 52 1.47 2.52 4.22
N VAL A 53 1.25 1.35 3.65
CA VAL A 53 1.96 0.12 3.99
C VAL A 53 2.94 -0.17 2.87
N VAL A 54 4.24 -0.22 3.17
CA VAL A 54 5.27 -0.58 2.20
C VAL A 54 5.66 -2.04 2.40
N GLU A 55 5.33 -2.87 1.41
CA GLU A 55 5.84 -4.22 1.26
C GLU A 55 7.09 -4.15 0.37
N SER A 56 8.24 -4.53 0.94
CA SER A 56 9.49 -4.55 0.21
C SER A 56 10.40 -5.64 0.73
N THR A 57 11.06 -6.32 -0.20
CA THR A 57 12.09 -7.30 0.10
C THR A 57 13.50 -6.69 0.12
N PHE A 58 13.70 -5.48 -0.42
CA PHE A 58 15.00 -4.79 -0.46
C PHE A 58 14.87 -3.31 -0.89
N ASN A 59 15.81 -2.45 -0.46
CA ASN A 59 15.92 -1.04 -0.87
C ASN A 59 14.69 -0.16 -0.64
N TRP A 60 14.00 -0.28 0.50
CA TRP A 60 12.82 0.55 0.82
C TRP A 60 13.13 1.94 1.39
N TYR A 61 14.33 2.15 1.93
CA TYR A 61 14.69 3.35 2.71
C TYR A 61 14.39 4.65 1.96
N TRP A 62 14.78 4.74 0.69
CA TRP A 62 14.57 5.95 -0.13
C TRP A 62 13.09 6.28 -0.34
N LEU A 63 12.23 5.26 -0.43
CA LEU A 63 10.80 5.43 -0.64
C LEU A 63 10.13 5.91 0.65
N VAL A 64 10.47 5.27 1.78
CA VAL A 64 9.93 5.66 3.09
C VAL A 64 10.38 7.06 3.47
N ASP A 65 11.66 7.39 3.24
CA ASP A 65 12.20 8.72 3.51
C ASP A 65 11.48 9.79 2.68
N GLY A 66 11.31 9.58 1.37
CA GLY A 66 10.59 10.52 0.51
C GLY A 66 9.09 10.66 0.83
N LEU A 67 8.45 9.60 1.34
CA LEU A 67 7.07 9.66 1.81
C LEU A 67 6.96 10.38 3.17
N ASN A 68 7.91 10.16 4.08
CA ASN A 68 7.97 10.85 5.36
C ASN A 68 8.25 12.35 5.19
N ASP A 69 9.17 12.72 4.29
CA ASP A 69 9.45 14.13 3.93
C ASP A 69 8.19 14.82 3.39
N ALA A 70 7.41 14.09 2.57
CA ALA A 70 6.11 14.55 2.10
C ALA A 70 4.99 14.47 3.14
N ASN A 71 5.31 14.16 4.40
CA ASN A 71 4.41 14.13 5.55
C ASN A 71 3.29 13.07 5.44
N TYR A 72 3.61 11.91 4.84
CA TYR A 72 2.74 10.73 4.84
C TYR A 72 3.07 9.82 6.03
N GLN A 73 2.03 9.18 6.60
CA GLN A 73 2.24 8.13 7.60
C GLN A 73 2.54 6.81 6.88
N VAL A 74 3.77 6.31 7.05
CA VAL A 74 4.23 5.07 6.43
C VAL A 74 4.50 4.00 7.49
N HIS A 75 4.00 2.80 7.24
CA HIS A 75 4.22 1.59 8.02
C HIS A 75 4.98 0.58 7.16
N LEU A 76 6.11 0.09 7.67
CA LEU A 76 6.84 -0.97 6.99
C LEU A 76 6.19 -2.32 7.28
N ALA A 77 5.79 -3.05 6.24
CA ALA A 77 5.34 -4.41 6.36
C ALA A 77 6.53 -5.34 6.07
N ASN A 78 7.05 -6.00 7.11
CA ASN A 78 8.16 -6.93 6.95
C ASN A 78 7.60 -8.31 6.59
N THR A 79 7.84 -8.79 5.37
CA THR A 79 7.34 -10.09 4.87
C THR A 79 7.69 -11.29 5.74
N THR A 80 8.72 -11.19 6.60
CA THR A 80 9.08 -12.24 7.58
C THR A 80 8.36 -12.13 8.93
N ALA A 81 7.81 -10.96 9.27
CA ALA A 81 7.11 -10.69 10.54
C ALA A 81 5.62 -10.36 10.37
N ILE A 82 5.13 -10.24 9.14
CA ILE A 82 3.69 -10.19 8.85
C ILE A 82 3.15 -11.59 9.18
N GLN A 83 2.62 -11.75 10.39
CA GLN A 83 1.46 -12.62 10.54
C GLN A 83 0.48 -12.18 9.47
N GLN A 84 0.20 -13.07 8.51
CA GLN A 84 -0.96 -12.92 7.63
C GLN A 84 -2.09 -12.42 8.50
N TYR A 85 -2.58 -11.22 8.23
CA TYR A 85 -3.80 -10.73 8.84
C TYR A 85 -4.84 -11.83 8.61
N SER A 86 -5.15 -12.55 9.69
CA SER A 86 -6.14 -13.62 9.75
C SER A 86 -7.52 -12.96 9.73
N GLY A 87 -7.81 -12.22 8.66
CA GLY A 87 -8.90 -11.26 8.61
C GLY A 87 -9.85 -11.43 7.44
N LEU A 88 -9.61 -12.38 6.52
CA LEU A 88 -10.52 -12.72 5.42
C LEU A 88 -10.35 -14.20 5.03
N LYS A 89 -10.66 -15.11 5.96
CA LYS A 89 -11.13 -16.46 5.64
C LYS A 89 -12.64 -16.52 5.88
N TYR A 90 -13.38 -15.86 5.00
CA TYR A 90 -14.76 -16.25 4.70
C TYR A 90 -14.89 -16.24 3.17
N ALA A 91 -14.14 -17.14 2.54
CA ALA A 91 -14.63 -17.74 1.31
C ALA A 91 -15.65 -18.77 1.79
N ASP A 92 -16.92 -18.42 1.65
CA ASP A 92 -18.06 -19.32 1.82
C ASP A 92 -17.80 -20.56 0.98
N ASP A 93 -17.44 -21.66 1.63
CA ASP A 93 -17.47 -22.98 1.02
C ASP A 93 -18.94 -23.39 0.96
N ASN A 94 -19.59 -23.04 -0.14
CA ASN A 94 -20.82 -23.70 -0.52
C ASN A 94 -20.52 -24.65 -1.67
N SER A 95 -19.80 -25.73 -1.35
CA SER A 95 -19.77 -26.93 -2.18
C SER A 95 -20.69 -28.01 -1.60
N ALA A 96 -21.84 -28.13 -2.25
CA ALA A 96 -22.60 -29.36 -2.49
C ALA A 96 -23.03 -30.25 -1.29
N ARG A 97 -24.34 -30.31 -1.10
CA ARG A 97 -25.06 -31.59 -1.12
C ARG A 97 -26.34 -31.48 -1.92
#